data_AF-A0A0F9HV08-F1
#
_entry.id   AF-A0A0F9HV08-F1
#
_cell.length_a   1.000
_cell.length_b   1.000
_cell.length_c   1.000
_cell.angle_alpha   90.00
_cell.angle_beta   90.00
_cell.angle_gamma   90.00
#
_symmetry.space_group_name_H-M   'P 1'
#
loop_
_entity.id
_entity.type
_entity.pdbx_description
1 polymer ?
#
loop_
_entity_poly.entity_id
_entity_poly.type
_entity_poly.pdbx_seq_one_letter_code
_entity_poly.pdbx_strand_id
1 'polypeptide(L)'
;KIGLGVSSLNEFYQKYKKPYINYCKQFWTSPQITWNGKLIGCVYNKFDDFGNVFETSLKKCINSDKYKNTKLVLLGIKETTENPICKNCIMYKYLQNKPIKKLDIITNVNIR
;
A
#
# COMPACT_ATOMS: atom_id res chain seq x y z
N LYS A 1 19.93 -22.92 -10.92
CA LYS A 1 19.23 -22.86 -9.61
C LYS A 1 17.82 -22.33 -9.86
N ILE A 2 16.78 -23.16 -9.73
CA ILE A 2 15.39 -22.76 -9.98
C ILE A 2 14.77 -22.44 -8.62
N GLY A 3 14.42 -21.17 -8.37
CA GLY A 3 13.73 -20.72 -7.15
C GLY A 3 14.47 -19.67 -6.30
N LEU A 4 13.75 -19.08 -5.34
CA LEU A 4 14.25 -18.04 -4.42
C LEU A 4 15.17 -18.59 -3.30
N GLY A 5 15.23 -19.91 -3.12
CA GLY A 5 16.06 -20.58 -2.11
C GLY A 5 15.69 -20.17 -0.68
N VAL A 6 14.39 -20.03 -0.41
CA VAL A 6 13.74 -19.79 0.88
C VAL A 6 12.36 -20.44 0.85
N SER A 7 11.85 -20.88 2.00
CA SER A 7 10.56 -21.58 2.15
C SER A 7 9.45 -20.73 2.77
N SER A 8 9.81 -19.58 3.37
CA SER A 8 8.85 -18.70 4.07
C SER A 8 9.13 -17.21 3.84
N LEU A 9 8.13 -16.36 4.11
CA LEU A 9 8.30 -14.90 4.08
C LEU A 9 9.32 -14.42 5.12
N ASN A 10 9.40 -15.11 6.26
CA ASN A 10 10.38 -14.82 7.30
C ASN A 10 11.81 -15.12 6.81
N GLU A 11 12.05 -16.29 6.22
CA GLU A 11 13.34 -16.63 5.60
C GLU A 11 13.69 -15.66 4.46
N PHE A 12 12.72 -15.28 3.63
CA PHE A 12 12.91 -14.27 2.60
C PHE A 12 13.40 -12.95 3.21
N TYR A 13 12.72 -12.47 4.26
CA TYR A 13 13.11 -11.24 4.94
C TYR A 13 14.48 -11.35 5.59
N GLN A 14 14.79 -12.46 6.25
CA GLN A 14 16.09 -12.70 6.87
C GLN A 14 17.23 -12.70 5.85
N LYS A 15 17.01 -13.30 4.68
CA LYS A 15 18.00 -13.43 3.60
C LYS A 15 18.18 -12.14 2.80
N TYR A 16 17.08 -11.49 2.42
CA TYR A 16 17.11 -10.36 1.48
C TYR A 16 16.95 -8.98 2.15
N LYS A 17 16.68 -8.93 3.46
CA LYS A 17 16.46 -7.72 4.27
C LYS A 17 15.42 -6.76 3.66
N LYS A 18 14.41 -7.33 3.00
CA LYS A 18 13.30 -6.59 2.40
C LYS A 18 12.04 -7.46 2.39
N PRO A 19 10.83 -6.86 2.44
CA PRO A 19 9.60 -7.61 2.25
C PRO A 19 9.55 -8.18 0.83
N TYR A 20 8.88 -9.32 0.70
CA TYR A 20 8.69 -9.98 -0.59
C TYR A 20 7.92 -9.10 -1.58
N ILE A 21 6.83 -8.47 -1.13
CA ILE A 21 6.01 -7.55 -1.90
C ILE A 21 5.78 -6.28 -1.09
N ASN A 22 5.86 -5.13 -1.76
CA ASN A 22 5.39 -3.85 -1.22
C ASN A 22 3.91 -3.65 -1.58
N TYR A 23 3.02 -3.90 -0.64
CA TYR A 23 1.57 -3.77 -0.85
C TYR A 23 1.07 -2.33 -0.86
N CYS A 24 1.84 -1.36 -0.36
CA CYS A 24 1.43 0.04 -0.38
C CYS A 24 1.30 0.60 -1.81
N LYS A 25 1.94 -0.03 -2.81
CA LYS A 25 1.76 0.32 -4.23
C LYS A 25 0.33 0.10 -4.75
N GLN A 26 -0.48 -0.69 -4.04
CA GLN A 26 -1.88 -0.96 -4.40
C GLN A 26 -2.71 0.33 -4.45
N PHE A 27 -2.35 1.37 -3.68
CA PHE A 27 -3.03 2.67 -3.74
C PHE A 27 -3.07 3.29 -5.14
N TRP A 28 -2.13 2.94 -6.03
CA TRP A 28 -2.08 3.43 -7.42
C TRP A 28 -2.53 2.40 -8.44
N THR A 29 -2.16 1.12 -8.24
CA THR A 29 -2.29 0.10 -9.29
C THR A 29 -3.53 -0.76 -9.15
N SER A 30 -3.97 -1.02 -7.91
CA SER A 30 -5.08 -1.92 -7.62
C SER A 30 -5.59 -1.67 -6.20
N PRO A 31 -6.31 -0.56 -5.94
CA PRO A 31 -6.86 -0.30 -4.63
C PRO A 31 -7.80 -1.40 -4.18
N GLN A 32 -7.71 -1.78 -2.90
CA GLN A 32 -8.52 -2.85 -2.34
C GLN A 32 -9.85 -2.31 -1.82
N ILE A 33 -10.93 -3.05 -2.08
CA ILE A 33 -12.31 -2.74 -1.66
C ILE A 33 -12.83 -3.97 -0.90
N THR A 34 -13.44 -3.76 0.26
CA THR A 34 -14.05 -4.86 1.04
C THR A 34 -15.36 -5.33 0.42
N TRP A 35 -15.86 -6.48 0.87
CA TRP A 35 -17.12 -7.06 0.37
C TRP A 35 -18.34 -6.13 0.55
N ASN A 36 -18.34 -5.27 1.58
CA ASN A 36 -19.39 -4.29 1.84
C ASN A 36 -19.09 -2.89 1.25
N GLY A 37 -18.13 -2.78 0.34
CA GLY A 37 -17.89 -1.57 -0.45
C GLY A 37 -16.90 -0.57 0.14
N LYS A 38 -16.32 -0.83 1.32
CA LYS A 38 -15.33 0.09 1.91
C LYS A 38 -14.03 0.08 1.10
N LEU A 39 -13.58 1.25 0.65
CA LEU A 39 -12.27 1.41 0.03
C LEU A 39 -11.19 1.41 1.11
N ILE A 40 -10.29 0.42 1.13
CA ILE A 40 -9.23 0.30 2.14
C ILE A 40 -7.83 0.57 1.57
N GLY A 41 -7.69 0.70 0.25
CA GLY A 41 -6.45 1.13 -0.41
C GLY A 41 -5.37 0.05 -0.54
N CYS A 42 -5.05 -0.66 0.54
CA CYS A 42 -4.14 -1.83 0.50
C CYS A 42 -4.65 -2.99 1.36
N VAL A 43 -4.17 -4.20 1.07
CA VAL A 43 -4.63 -5.44 1.72
C VAL A 43 -4.31 -5.49 3.23
N TYR A 44 -3.34 -4.72 3.69
CA TYR A 44 -2.96 -4.65 5.12
C TYR A 44 -3.77 -3.65 5.92
N ASN A 45 -4.53 -2.78 5.27
CA ASN A 45 -5.30 -1.78 5.99
C ASN A 45 -6.51 -2.42 6.65
N LYS A 46 -6.48 -2.46 7.99
CA LYS A 46 -7.56 -2.91 8.86
C LYS A 46 -8.00 -1.85 9.86
N PHE A 47 -7.50 -0.62 9.71
CA PHE A 47 -7.63 0.42 10.73
C PHE A 47 -8.74 1.40 10.41
N ASP A 48 -9.00 1.66 9.14
CA ASP A 48 -9.92 2.69 8.67
C ASP A 48 -10.21 2.50 7.17
N ASP A 49 -11.15 3.27 6.61
CA ASP A 49 -11.50 3.27 5.19
C ASP A 49 -11.43 4.68 4.56
N PHE A 50 -11.53 4.72 3.23
CA PHE A 50 -11.49 5.93 2.41
C PHE A 50 -12.88 6.22 1.80
N GLY A 51 -13.93 5.79 2.49
CA GLY A 51 -15.32 5.87 2.06
C GLY A 51 -15.85 4.57 1.46
N ASN A 52 -17.16 4.56 1.18
CA ASN A 52 -17.86 3.44 0.59
C ASN A 52 -18.17 3.67 -0.89
N VAL A 53 -17.69 2.76 -1.75
CA VAL A 53 -17.86 2.86 -3.19
C VAL A 53 -19.29 2.56 -3.65
N PHE A 54 -20.07 1.81 -2.85
CA PHE A 54 -21.47 1.52 -3.13
C PHE A 54 -22.37 2.74 -2.88
N GLU A 55 -21.95 3.64 -1.99
CA GLU A 55 -22.71 4.85 -1.64
C GLU A 55 -22.38 6.03 -2.57
N THR A 56 -21.12 6.17 -3.01
CA THR A 56 -20.69 7.37 -3.75
C THR A 56 -20.00 7.14 -5.09
N SER A 57 -19.48 5.93 -5.35
CA SER A 57 -18.52 5.55 -6.41
C SER A 57 -17.04 5.54 -6.01
N LEU A 58 -16.30 4.59 -6.61
CA LEU A 58 -14.84 4.50 -6.49
C LEU A 58 -14.14 5.81 -6.88
N LYS A 59 -14.59 6.48 -7.94
CA LYS A 59 -14.00 7.73 -8.43
C LYS A 59 -14.04 8.83 -7.37
N LYS A 60 -15.14 8.94 -6.61
CA LYS A 60 -15.22 9.93 -5.52
C LYS A 60 -14.30 9.54 -4.37
N CYS A 61 -14.31 8.29 -3.93
CA CYS A 61 -13.44 7.81 -2.83
C CYS A 61 -11.94 8.03 -3.11
N ILE A 62 -11.44 7.66 -4.29
CA ILE A 62 -10.00 7.82 -4.62
C ILE A 62 -9.58 9.28 -4.82
N ASN A 63 -10.54 10.18 -5.06
CA ASN A 63 -10.29 11.61 -5.20
C ASN A 63 -10.47 12.39 -3.89
N SER A 64 -10.86 11.72 -2.81
CA SER A 64 -10.93 12.33 -1.48
C SER A 64 -9.56 12.80 -0.99
N ASP A 65 -9.55 13.84 -0.17
CA ASP A 65 -8.31 14.39 0.41
C ASP A 65 -7.61 13.36 1.30
N LYS A 66 -8.37 12.56 2.04
CA LYS A 66 -7.87 11.45 2.86
C LYS A 66 -7.05 10.45 2.02
N TYR A 67 -7.57 10.05 0.85
CA TYR A 67 -6.89 9.11 -0.04
C TYR A 67 -5.66 9.75 -0.72
N LYS A 68 -5.78 10.99 -1.18
CA LYS A 68 -4.68 11.75 -1.81
C LYS A 68 -3.53 12.02 -0.82
N ASN A 69 -3.85 12.48 0.39
CA ASN A 69 -2.87 12.69 1.45
C ASN A 69 -2.13 11.40 1.80
N THR A 70 -2.84 10.26 1.84
CA THR A 70 -2.19 8.96 2.07
C THR A 70 -1.16 8.62 1.00
N LYS A 71 -1.45 8.90 -0.28
CA LYS A 71 -0.47 8.72 -1.35
C LYS A 71 0.78 9.58 -1.17
N LEU A 72 0.63 10.83 -0.74
CA LEU A 72 1.77 11.73 -0.48
C LEU A 72 2.63 11.23 0.68
N VAL A 73 2.02 10.71 1.74
CA VAL A 73 2.74 10.07 2.86
C VAL A 73 3.51 8.84 2.40
N LEU A 74 2.89 7.97 1.59
CA LEU A 74 3.55 6.77 1.05
C LEU A 74 4.69 7.08 0.08
N LEU A 75 4.68 8.25 -0.56
CA LEU A 75 5.78 8.78 -1.38
C LEU A 75 6.87 9.47 -0.53
N GLY A 76 6.66 9.65 0.77
CA GLY A 76 7.58 10.40 1.64
C GLY A 76 7.54 11.92 1.45
N ILE A 77 6.51 12.45 0.77
CA ILE A 77 6.35 13.90 0.51
C ILE A 77 5.74 14.60 1.73
N LYS A 78 4.87 13.91 2.46
CA LYS A 78 4.22 14.39 3.69
C LYS A 78 4.56 13.51 4.88
N GLU A 79 4.62 14.11 6.06
CA GLU A 79 4.81 13.38 7.31
C GLU A 79 3.57 12.57 7.71
N THR A 80 3.79 11.53 8.51
CA THR A 80 2.74 10.58 8.94
C THR A 80 1.86 11.15 10.06
N THR A 81 2.20 12.31 10.61
CA THR A 81 1.43 12.96 11.69
C THR A 81 -0.03 13.19 11.29
N GLU A 82 -0.30 13.34 9.99
CA GLU A 82 -1.64 13.51 9.42
C GLU A 82 -2.35 12.20 9.04
N ASN A 83 -1.72 11.02 9.15
CA ASN A 83 -2.27 9.76 8.63
C ASN A 83 -2.30 8.61 9.65
N PRO A 84 -3.37 8.51 10.47
CA PRO A 84 -3.49 7.48 11.50
C PRO A 84 -3.54 6.05 10.94
N ILE A 85 -3.98 5.86 9.69
CA ILE A 85 -4.22 4.53 9.08
C ILE A 85 -2.92 3.76 8.88
N CYS A 86 -1.89 4.44 8.35
CA CYS A 86 -0.60 3.79 8.06
C CYS A 86 0.34 3.80 9.27
N LYS A 87 0.12 4.68 10.26
CA LYS A 87 1.00 4.87 11.43
C LYS A 87 1.35 3.57 12.15
N ASN A 88 0.38 2.66 12.28
CA ASN A 88 0.55 1.39 12.98
C ASN A 88 0.83 0.20 12.04
N CYS A 89 0.98 0.44 10.74
CA CYS A 89 1.19 -0.61 9.74
C CYS A 89 2.65 -1.06 9.69
N ILE A 90 2.90 -2.37 9.85
CA ILE A 90 4.25 -2.96 9.79
C ILE A 90 4.89 -2.73 8.42
N MET A 91 4.11 -2.83 7.34
CA MET A 91 4.60 -2.55 5.98
C MET A 91 5.00 -1.09 5.80
N TYR A 92 4.27 -0.17 6.43
CA TYR A 92 4.60 1.25 6.36
C TYR A 92 5.88 1.58 7.13
N LYS A 93 6.10 0.97 8.30
CA LYS A 93 7.35 1.13 9.06
C LYS A 93 8.58 0.73 8.23
N TYR A 94 8.46 -0.29 7.36
CA TYR A 94 9.53 -0.62 6.41
C TYR A 94 9.75 0.48 5.35
N LEU A 95 8.67 1.11 4.88
CA LEU A 95 8.72 2.18 3.87
C LEU A 95 9.28 3.50 4.39
N GLN A 96 9.24 3.78 5.68
CA GLN A 96 9.81 5.02 6.23
C GLN A 96 11.31 5.18 5.89
N ASN A 97 12.04 4.06 5.80
CA ASN A 97 13.44 4.06 5.38
C ASN A 97 13.63 3.95 3.86
N LYS A 98 12.56 3.68 3.11
CA LYS A 98 12.60 3.45 1.67
C LYS A 98 11.24 3.78 1.02
N PRO A 99 10.90 5.08 0.87
CA PRO A 99 9.62 5.49 0.32
C PRO A 99 9.42 5.00 -1.12
N ILE A 100 8.16 4.93 -1.54
CA ILE A 100 7.81 4.49 -2.90
C ILE A 100 8.33 5.51 -3.91
N LYS A 101 9.09 5.05 -4.91
CA LYS A 101 9.49 5.88 -6.04
C LYS A 101 8.47 5.77 -7.16
N LYS A 102 8.36 6.82 -7.98
CA LYS A 102 7.47 6.83 -9.16
C LYS A 102 7.75 5.66 -10.10
N LEU A 103 9.01 5.25 -10.26
CA LEU A 103 9.39 4.06 -11.05
C LEU A 103 8.79 2.75 -10.48
N ASP A 104 8.65 2.60 -9.17
CA ASP A 104 8.10 1.40 -8.54
C ASP A 104 6.60 1.21 -8.86
N ILE A 105 5.93 2.31 -9.20
CA ILE A 105 4.51 2.33 -9.58
C ILE A 105 4.35 1.93 -11.05
N ILE A 106 5.23 2.42 -11.93
CA ILE A 106 5.13 2.24 -13.39
C ILE A 106 5.60 0.83 -13.82
N THR A 107 6.65 0.30 -13.20
CA THR A 107 7.29 -0.98 -13.59
C THR A 107 6.46 -2.23 -13.28
N ASN A 108 5.42 -2.12 -12.44
CA ASN A 108 4.53 -3.23 -12.10
C ASN A 108 3.32 -3.38 -13.04
N VAL A 109 3.24 -2.60 -14.11
CA VAL A 109 2.19 -2.73 -15.13
C VAL A 109 2.50 -3.84 -16.14
N ASN A 110 3.77 -4.25 -16.27
CA ASN A 110 4.24 -5.21 -17.28
C ASN A 110 4.39 -6.66 -16.76
N ILE A 111 3.83 -6.98 -15.60
CA ILE A 111 3.73 -8.37 -15.11
C ILE A 111 2.25 -8.66 -14.86
N ARG A 112 1.48 -8.67 -15.94
CA ARG A 112 0.17 -9.32 -16.04
C ARG A 112 0.08 -9.99 -17.39
#